data_AF-A0A090WWI3-F1
#
_entry.id   AF-A0A090WWI3-F1
#
_cell.length_a   1.000
_cell.length_b   1.000
_cell.length_c   1.000
_cell.angle_alpha   90.00
_cell.angle_beta   90.00
_cell.angle_gamma   90.00
#
_symmetry.space_group_name_H-M   'P 1'
#
loop_
_entity.id
_entity.type
_entity.pdbx_description
1 polymer ?
#
loop_
_entity_poly.entity_id
_entity_poly.type
_entity_poly.pdbx_seq_one_letter_code
_entity_poly.pdbx_strand_id
1 'polypeptide(L)'
;MQWELFSGLKHTNETHIARIEKNIIEEEKSDIEEKLELFAKKVQVNFDVKNQQLILKAQEMQVAKNSLNLAIKSYREGLISISDRLQTETEYQNAVLNYYNFVAQQRMVALDLLISTGSLQIENLKN
;
A
#
# COMPACT_ATOMS: atom_id res chain seq x y z
N MET A 1 -49.30 37.52 11.52
CA MET A 1 -48.97 36.08 11.64
C MET A 1 -50.15 35.31 11.07
N GLN A 2 -49.99 34.67 9.92
CA GLN A 2 -50.99 33.75 9.37
C GLN A 2 -50.54 32.33 9.71
N TRP A 3 -51.22 31.71 10.66
CA TRP A 3 -51.09 30.27 10.90
C TRP A 3 -51.96 29.58 9.86
N GLU A 4 -51.35 28.85 8.92
CA GLU A 4 -52.06 27.96 8.02
C GLU A 4 -52.60 26.77 8.82
N LEU A 5 -53.83 26.90 9.32
CA LEU A 5 -54.46 25.92 10.22
C LEU A 5 -54.81 24.58 9.54
N PHE A 6 -54.76 24.49 8.21
CA PHE A 6 -54.96 23.22 7.50
C PHE A 6 -54.36 23.24 6.09
N SER A 7 -53.17 22.67 5.93
CA SER A 7 -52.47 22.54 4.63
C SER A 7 -52.72 21.20 3.91
N GLY A 8 -53.72 20.42 4.35
CA GLY A 8 -54.17 19.19 3.71
C GLY A 8 -53.08 18.14 3.53
N LEU A 9 -52.70 17.41 4.59
CA LEU A 9 -51.69 16.32 4.60
C LEU A 9 -50.30 16.64 4.00
N LYS A 10 -50.09 17.82 3.43
CA LYS A 10 -48.86 18.23 2.76
C LYS A 10 -47.70 18.33 3.75
N HIS A 11 -47.96 18.91 4.92
CA HIS A 11 -46.98 18.97 6.02
C HIS A 11 -46.60 17.58 6.56
N THR A 12 -47.56 16.65 6.67
CA THR A 12 -47.28 15.27 7.08
C THR A 12 -46.52 14.47 6.00
N ASN A 13 -46.73 14.78 4.72
CA ASN A 13 -45.99 14.16 3.62
C ASN A 13 -44.56 14.72 3.52
N GLU A 14 -44.38 16.04 3.63
CA GLU A 14 -43.06 16.69 3.64
C GLU A 14 -42.19 16.20 4.79
N THR A 15 -42.76 16.06 6.00
CA THR A 15 -42.06 15.48 7.16
C THR A 15 -41.74 13.99 6.96
N HIS A 16 -42.62 13.24 6.29
CA HIS A 16 -42.36 11.84 5.95
C HIS A 16 -41.24 11.68 4.92
N ILE A 17 -41.22 12.54 3.89
CA ILE A 17 -40.15 12.60 2.88
C ILE A 17 -38.82 12.97 3.54
N ALA A 18 -38.79 14.02 4.37
CA ALA A 18 -37.58 14.41 5.09
C ALA A 18 -37.06 13.30 6.02
N ARG A 19 -37.95 12.51 6.61
CA ARG A 19 -37.57 11.32 7.40
C ARG A 19 -36.96 10.22 6.52
N ILE A 20 -37.53 9.96 5.34
CA ILE A 20 -36.97 9.01 4.38
C ILE A 20 -35.60 9.47 3.91
N GLU A 21 -35.46 10.74 3.51
CA GLU A 21 -34.17 11.32 3.09
C GLU A 21 -33.12 11.23 4.19
N LYS A 22 -33.50 11.53 5.44
CA LYS A 22 -32.61 11.35 6.58
C LYS A 22 -32.13 9.90 6.70
N ASN A 23 -33.03 8.93 6.61
CA ASN A 23 -32.67 7.52 6.71
C ASN A 23 -31.74 7.10 5.55
N ILE A 24 -32.00 7.56 4.32
CA ILE A 24 -31.13 7.32 3.16
C ILE A 24 -29.73 7.88 3.42
N ILE A 25 -29.63 9.11 3.91
CA ILE A 25 -28.34 9.75 4.22
C ILE A 25 -27.61 9.00 5.36
N GLU A 26 -28.33 8.51 6.37
CA GLU A 26 -27.75 7.71 7.45
C GLU A 26 -27.23 6.35 6.95
N GLU A 27 -27.97 5.69 6.05
CA GLU A 27 -27.54 4.45 5.39
C GLU A 27 -26.32 4.68 4.48
N GLU A 28 -26.34 5.73 3.65
CA GLU A 28 -25.21 6.11 2.79
C GLU A 28 -23.96 6.43 3.62
N LYS A 29 -24.13 7.13 4.74
CA LYS A 29 -23.03 7.41 5.68
C LYS A 29 -22.44 6.11 6.22
N SER A 30 -23.28 5.17 6.66
CA SER A 30 -22.83 3.87 7.18
C SER A 30 -22.07 3.06 6.12
N ASP A 31 -22.54 3.06 4.87
CA ASP A 31 -21.89 2.38 3.74
C ASP A 31 -20.51 3.02 3.41
N ILE A 32 -20.42 4.35 3.46
CA ILE A 32 -19.14 5.06 3.28
C ILE A 32 -18.16 4.72 4.41
N GLU A 33 -18.63 4.68 5.67
CA GLU A 33 -17.79 4.32 6.82
C GLU A 33 -17.24 2.89 6.69
N GLU A 34 -18.08 1.92 6.31
CA GLU A 34 -17.64 0.54 6.06
C GLU A 34 -16.62 0.46 4.92
N LYS A 35 -16.86 1.18 3.81
CA LYS A 35 -15.93 1.24 2.68
C LYS A 35 -14.58 1.83 3.07
N LEU A 36 -14.57 2.86 3.92
CA LEU A 36 -13.34 3.47 4.43
C LEU A 36 -12.57 2.49 5.33
N GLU A 37 -13.25 1.76 6.21
CA GLU A 37 -12.62 0.74 7.06
C GLU A 37 -12.02 -0.40 6.21
N LEU A 38 -12.78 -0.91 5.23
CA LEU A 38 -12.31 -1.92 4.29
C LEU A 38 -11.09 -1.43 3.49
N PHE A 39 -11.10 -0.18 3.05
CA PHE A 39 -9.98 0.42 2.34
C PHE A 39 -8.73 0.51 3.23
N ALA A 40 -8.86 1.01 4.47
CA ALA A 40 -7.74 1.09 5.41
C ALA A 40 -7.14 -0.29 5.68
N LYS A 41 -7.99 -1.30 5.93
CA LYS A 41 -7.56 -2.68 6.14
C LYS A 41 -6.84 -3.26 4.92
N LYS A 42 -7.35 -3.01 3.71
CA LYS A 42 -6.72 -3.43 2.46
C LYS A 42 -5.32 -2.84 2.30
N VAL A 43 -5.17 -1.53 2.56
CA VAL A 43 -3.88 -0.85 2.44
C VAL A 43 -2.89 -1.36 3.48
N GLN A 44 -3.34 -1.62 4.71
CA GLN A 44 -2.52 -2.22 5.75
C GLN A 44 -2.01 -3.61 5.36
N VAL A 45 -2.90 -4.49 4.88
CA VAL A 45 -2.50 -5.83 4.41
C VAL A 45 -1.51 -5.74 3.24
N ASN A 46 -1.74 -4.81 2.30
CA ASN A 46 -0.83 -4.59 1.18
C ASN A 46 0.57 -4.15 1.67
N PHE A 47 0.63 -3.27 2.66
CA PHE A 47 1.88 -2.83 3.28
C PHE A 47 2.64 -4.00 3.91
N ASP A 48 1.94 -4.83 4.68
CA ASP A 48 2.54 -6.00 5.34
C ASP A 48 3.10 -7.01 4.33
N VAL A 49 2.35 -7.29 3.26
CA VAL A 49 2.79 -8.15 2.16
C VAL A 49 4.04 -7.57 1.48
N LYS A 50 4.07 -6.26 1.22
CA LYS A 50 5.25 -5.60 0.64
C LYS A 50 6.45 -5.65 1.57
N ASN A 51 6.27 -5.53 2.90
CA ASN A 51 7.37 -5.69 3.85
C ASN A 51 7.96 -7.11 3.81
N GLN A 52 7.10 -8.14 3.77
CA GLN A 52 7.57 -9.53 3.66
C GLN A 52 8.32 -9.78 2.34
N GLN A 53 7.79 -9.26 1.23
CA GLN A 53 8.46 -9.34 -0.07
C GLN A 53 9.81 -8.62 -0.07
N LEU A 54 9.94 -7.49 0.63
CA LEU A 54 11.20 -6.77 0.77
C LEU A 54 12.27 -7.59 1.51
N ILE A 55 11.87 -8.31 2.56
CA ILE A 55 12.76 -9.22 3.30
C ILE A 55 13.29 -10.32 2.37
N LEU A 56 12.40 -10.92 1.55
CA LEU A 56 12.79 -11.92 0.57
C LEU A 56 13.79 -11.34 -0.46
N LYS A 57 13.53 -10.14 -0.98
CA LYS A 57 14.45 -9.46 -1.91
C LYS A 57 15.81 -9.14 -1.30
N ALA A 58 15.86 -8.80 0.00
CA ALA A 58 17.12 -8.63 0.71
C ALA A 58 17.92 -9.94 0.79
N GLN A 59 17.24 -11.07 1.03
CA GLN A 59 17.87 -12.39 1.04
C GLN A 59 18.37 -12.80 -0.35
N GLU A 60 17.59 -12.60 -1.40
CA GLU A 60 18.01 -12.85 -2.79
C GLU A 60 19.29 -12.07 -3.13
N MET A 61 19.34 -10.79 -2.77
CA MET A 61 20.54 -9.95 -2.95
C MET A 61 21.76 -10.52 -2.20
N GLN A 62 21.56 -11.00 -0.97
CA GLN A 62 22.64 -11.58 -0.18
C GLN A 62 23.15 -12.90 -0.77
N VAL A 63 22.26 -13.74 -1.29
CA VAL A 63 22.62 -14.97 -2.00
C VAL A 63 23.42 -14.65 -3.26
N ALA A 64 22.96 -13.71 -4.09
CA ALA A 64 23.66 -13.29 -5.29
C ALA A 64 25.06 -12.71 -4.97
N LYS A 65 25.19 -11.96 -3.87
CA LYS A 65 26.49 -11.47 -3.37
C LYS A 65 27.43 -12.61 -3.01
N ASN A 66 26.92 -13.64 -2.35
CA ASN A 66 27.72 -14.82 -1.98
C ASN A 66 28.16 -15.60 -3.22
N SER A 67 27.27 -15.77 -4.21
CA SER A 67 27.59 -16.39 -5.50
C SER A 67 28.68 -15.61 -6.24
N LEU A 68 28.61 -14.28 -6.28
CA LEU A 68 29.63 -13.44 -6.88
C LEU A 68 30.99 -13.60 -6.18
N ASN A 69 31.01 -13.62 -4.84
CA ASN A 69 32.23 -13.83 -4.08
C ASN A 69 32.87 -15.19 -4.38
N LEU A 70 32.05 -16.24 -4.56
CA LEU A 70 32.53 -17.55 -4.97
C LEU A 70 33.10 -17.51 -6.39
N ALA A 71 32.37 -16.93 -7.35
CA ALA A 71 32.82 -16.81 -8.73
C ALA A 71 34.14 -16.05 -8.86
N ILE A 72 34.33 -14.97 -8.08
CA ILE A 72 35.59 -14.22 -8.03
C ILE A 72 36.75 -15.11 -7.55
N LYS A 73 36.54 -15.93 -6.52
CA LYS A 73 37.57 -16.85 -6.00
C LYS A 73 37.88 -17.95 -7.01
N SER A 74 36.85 -18.61 -7.53
CA SER A 74 36.99 -19.67 -8.54
C SER A 74 37.69 -19.18 -9.81
N TYR A 75 37.42 -17.93 -10.24
CA TYR A 75 38.11 -17.34 -11.39
C TYR A 75 39.60 -17.11 -11.11
N ARG A 76 39.94 -16.62 -9.92
CA ARG A 76 41.35 -16.44 -9.50
C ARG A 76 42.11 -17.76 -9.44
N GLU A 77 41.44 -18.83 -9.08
CA GLU A 77 41.98 -20.20 -9.08
C GLU A 77 41.97 -20.85 -10.48
N GLY A 78 41.45 -20.17 -11.50
CA GLY A 78 41.37 -20.67 -12.87
C GLY A 78 40.30 -21.75 -13.10
N LEU A 79 39.37 -21.92 -12.15
CA LEU A 79 38.33 -22.94 -12.18
C LEU A 79 37.13 -22.59 -13.07
N ILE A 80 36.91 -21.29 -13.32
CA ILE A 80 35.83 -20.80 -14.18
C ILE A 80 36.35 -19.79 -15.20
N SER A 81 35.58 -19.58 -16.27
CA SER A 81 35.91 -18.58 -17.28
C SER A 81 35.60 -17.15 -16.80
N ILE A 82 36.20 -16.16 -17.47
CA ILE A 82 35.88 -14.75 -17.21
C ILE A 82 34.41 -14.43 -17.56
N SER A 83 33.84 -15.11 -18.57
CA SER A 83 32.42 -14.96 -18.93
C SER A 83 31.51 -15.40 -17.79
N ASP A 84 31.80 -16.54 -17.15
CA ASP A 84 30.98 -17.04 -16.03
C ASP A 84 31.02 -16.05 -14.85
N ARG A 85 32.21 -15.52 -14.55
CA ARG A 85 32.36 -14.47 -13.52
C ARG A 85 31.53 -13.22 -13.86
N LEU A 86 31.60 -12.73 -15.10
CA LEU A 86 30.87 -11.54 -15.53
C LEU A 86 29.36 -11.76 -15.53
N GLN A 87 28.91 -12.98 -15.82
CA GLN A 87 27.50 -13.35 -15.71
C GLN A 87 27.04 -13.25 -14.26
N THR A 88 27.76 -13.85 -13.31
CA THR A 88 27.40 -13.78 -11.88
C THR A 88 27.45 -12.34 -11.35
N GLU A 89 28.38 -11.51 -11.84
CA GLU A 89 28.42 -10.08 -11.52
C GLU A 89 27.15 -9.36 -12.00
N THR A 90 26.71 -9.65 -13.23
CA THR A 90 25.47 -9.08 -13.79
C THR A 90 24.24 -9.52 -13.00
N GLU A 91 24.18 -10.80 -12.59
CA GLU A 91 23.11 -11.34 -11.75
C GLU A 91 23.05 -10.62 -10.38
N TYR A 92 24.20 -10.37 -9.75
CA TYR A 92 24.27 -9.61 -8.51
C TYR A 92 23.78 -8.17 -8.70
N GLN A 93 24.23 -7.48 -9.75
CA GLN A 93 23.80 -6.11 -10.04
C GLN A 93 22.28 -6.03 -10.27
N ASN A 94 21.71 -7.00 -10.99
CA ASN A 94 20.26 -7.10 -11.19
C ASN A 94 19.52 -7.32 -9.86
N ALA A 95 20.03 -8.20 -8.99
CA ALA A 95 19.42 -8.44 -7.67
C ALA A 95 19.45 -7.17 -6.79
N VAL A 96 20.55 -6.42 -6.82
CA VAL A 96 20.69 -5.14 -6.10
C VAL A 96 19.69 -4.10 -6.64
N LEU A 97 19.60 -3.95 -7.97
CA LEU A 97 18.65 -3.03 -8.59
C LEU A 97 17.21 -3.38 -8.22
N ASN A 98 16.86 -4.66 -8.30
CA ASN A 98 15.54 -5.17 -7.94
C ASN A 98 15.20 -4.87 -6.47
N TYR A 99 16.16 -5.06 -5.56
CA TYR A 99 15.98 -4.74 -4.15
C TYR A 99 15.64 -3.25 -3.95
N TYR A 100 16.42 -2.33 -4.53
CA TYR A 100 16.17 -0.89 -4.36
C TYR A 100 14.87 -0.42 -5.01
N ASN A 101 14.51 -0.97 -6.18
CA ASN A 101 13.19 -0.74 -6.77
C ASN A 101 12.07 -1.18 -5.84
N PHE A 102 12.27 -2.30 -5.14
CA PHE A 102 11.30 -2.82 -4.19
C PHE A 102 11.18 -1.96 -2.92
N VAL A 103 12.30 -1.44 -2.42
CA VAL A 103 12.31 -0.45 -1.32
C VAL A 103 11.47 0.77 -1.70
N ALA A 104 11.64 1.30 -2.92
CA ALA A 104 10.87 2.45 -3.38
C ALA A 104 9.37 2.14 -3.43
N GLN A 105 8.98 0.98 -3.96
CA GLN A 105 7.59 0.54 -3.99
C GLN A 105 6.99 0.37 -2.59
N GLN A 106 7.73 -0.23 -1.65
CA GLN A 106 7.28 -0.39 -0.27
C GLN A 106 7.03 0.97 0.39
N ARG A 107 7.89 1.96 0.14
CA ARG A 107 7.72 3.33 0.66
C ARG A 107 6.49 4.03 0.09
N MET A 108 6.19 3.82 -1.20
CA MET A 108 4.95 4.35 -1.79
C MET A 108 3.71 3.77 -1.11
N VAL A 109 3.69 2.46 -0.84
CA VAL A 109 2.57 1.81 -0.13
C VAL A 109 2.49 2.27 1.33
N ALA A 110 3.62 2.57 1.97
CA ALA A 110 3.64 3.17 3.30
C ALA A 110 2.97 4.54 3.32
N LEU A 111 3.23 5.37 2.29
CA LEU A 111 2.57 6.66 2.12
C LEU A 111 1.07 6.49 1.91
N ASP A 112 0.64 5.54 1.07
CA ASP A 112 -0.77 5.23 0.86
C ASP A 112 -1.48 4.84 2.17
N LEU A 113 -0.80 4.10 3.05
CA LEU A 113 -1.31 3.75 4.38
C LEU A 113 -1.50 5.00 5.25
N LEU A 114 -0.52 5.89 5.27
CA LEU A 114 -0.61 7.15 6.01
C LEU A 114 -1.72 8.07 5.49
N ILE A 115 -1.93 8.09 4.16
CA ILE A 115 -3.06 8.81 3.54
C ILE A 115 -4.39 8.19 3.96
N SER A 116 -4.51 6.85 3.90
CA SER A 116 -5.74 6.13 4.23
C SER A 116 -6.16 6.28 5.69
N THR A 117 -5.20 6.47 6.59
CA THR A 117 -5.43 6.65 8.04
C THR A 117 -5.59 8.12 8.44
N GLY A 118 -5.59 9.05 7.48
CA GLY A 118 -5.70 10.50 7.74
C GLY A 118 -4.51 11.08 8.53
N SER A 119 -3.43 10.31 8.67
CA SER A 119 -2.28 10.63 9.55
C SER A 119 -1.09 11.19 8.76
N LEU A 120 -1.30 11.70 7.54
CA LEU A 120 -0.24 12.29 6.73
C LEU A 120 0.20 13.66 7.29
N GLN A 121 0.92 13.64 8.40
CA GLN A 121 1.63 14.79 8.97
C GLN A 121 3.13 14.62 8.70
N ILE A 122 3.85 15.74 8.50
CA ILE A 122 5.30 15.76 8.19
C ILE A 122 6.12 14.97 9.23
N GLU A 123 5.62 14.88 10.47
CA GLU A 123 6.24 14.15 11.58
C GLU A 123 6.28 12.63 11.34
N ASN A 124 5.28 12.08 10.66
CA ASN A 124 5.17 10.64 10.37
C ASN A 124 6.02 10.18 9.17
N LEU A 125 6.68 11.11 8.48
CA LEU A 125 7.57 10.85 7.34
C LEU A 125 9.04 10.62 7.74
N LYS A 126 9.39 10.77 9.03
CA LYS A 126 10.78 10.78 9.52
C LYS A 126 11.34 9.43 9.99
N ASN A 127 10.61 8.33 9.82
CA ASN A 127 11.10 6.99 10.22
C ASN A 127 11.79 6.25 9.07
#